data_AF-A0AAE0ZLM5-F1
#
_entry.id   AF-A0AAE0ZLM5-F1
#
_cell.length_a   1.000
_cell.length_b   1.000
_cell.length_c   1.000
_cell.angle_alpha   90.00
_cell.angle_beta   90.00
_cell.angle_gamma   90.00
#
_symmetry.space_group_name_H-M   'P 1'
#
loop_
_entity.id
_entity.type
_entity.pdbx_description
1 polymer ?
#
loop_
_entity_poly.entity_id
_entity_poly.type
_entity_poly.pdbx_seq_one_letter_code
_entity_poly.pdbx_strand_id
1 'polypeptide(L)'
;MKLPIVLLLCFVSCAASGKNWALLFTGANGWFNYSTHSNLCHAYQVLHKAGIPDERIVVIMYNDIADDPQNPFPGKLFNSYNHTDVYKGTPLTYTGKEVMTDVVLAALKGDKEAVKKLIGREATMADPGVS
;
A
#
# COMPACT_ATOMS: atom_id res chain seq x y z
N MET A 1 -41.15 -33.05 35.68
CA MET A 1 -41.12 -32.05 34.58
C MET A 1 -39.80 -31.29 34.70
N LYS A 2 -38.80 -31.59 33.86
CA LYS A 2 -37.45 -30.97 33.93
C LYS A 2 -37.27 -30.09 32.70
N LEU A 3 -37.13 -28.78 32.89
CA LEU A 3 -36.85 -27.81 31.84
C LEU A 3 -35.33 -27.55 31.81
N PRO A 4 -34.59 -27.84 30.73
CA PRO A 4 -33.22 -27.38 30.62
C PRO A 4 -33.23 -25.97 30.05
N ILE A 5 -32.84 -25.02 30.89
CA ILE A 5 -32.44 -23.68 30.52
C ILE A 5 -31.22 -23.82 29.59
N VAL A 6 -31.43 -23.69 28.28
CA VAL A 6 -30.35 -23.48 27.32
C VAL A 6 -30.06 -21.98 27.33
N LEU A 7 -29.16 -21.57 28.23
CA LEU A 7 -28.57 -20.24 28.20
C LEU A 7 -27.60 -20.19 27.01
N LEU A 8 -28.11 -19.79 25.84
CA LEU A 8 -27.29 -19.46 24.69
C LEU A 8 -26.54 -18.16 25.03
N LEU A 9 -25.36 -18.30 25.62
CA LEU A 9 -24.37 -17.22 25.73
C LEU A 9 -23.93 -16.87 24.30
N CYS A 10 -24.67 -15.97 23.66
CA CYS A 10 -24.17 -15.20 22.53
C CYS A 10 -23.02 -14.35 23.04
N PHE A 11 -21.80 -14.90 22.99
CA PHE A 11 -20.60 -14.10 22.93
C PHE A 11 -20.64 -13.34 21.59
N VAL A 12 -21.34 -12.20 21.58
CA VAL A 12 -21.11 -11.18 20.57
C VAL A 12 -19.71 -10.66 20.87
N SER A 13 -18.71 -11.30 20.26
CA SER A 13 -17.40 -10.69 20.08
C SER A 13 -17.63 -9.46 19.21
N CYS A 14 -17.84 -8.31 19.85
CA CYS A 14 -17.65 -7.04 19.19
C CYS A 14 -16.13 -6.91 18.99
N ALA A 15 -15.61 -7.60 17.98
CA ALA A 15 -14.29 -7.28 17.46
C ALA A 15 -14.39 -5.81 17.04
N ALA A 16 -13.74 -4.92 17.79
CA ALA A 16 -13.62 -3.53 17.40
C ALA A 16 -13.02 -3.53 15.98
N SER A 17 -13.85 -3.24 14.98
CA SER A 17 -13.46 -3.27 13.58
C SER A 17 -12.63 -2.03 13.29
N GLY A 18 -11.33 -2.11 13.59
CA GLY A 18 -10.36 -1.11 13.20
C GLY A 18 -10.17 -1.11 11.68
N LYS A 19 -9.91 0.07 11.10
CA LYS A 19 -9.50 0.18 9.70
C LYS A 19 -8.01 -0.11 9.59
N ASN A 20 -7.63 -1.06 8.75
CA ASN A 20 -6.21 -1.31 8.44
C ASN A 20 -5.72 -0.32 7.38
N TRP A 21 -4.49 0.17 7.60
CA TRP A 21 -3.77 1.08 6.72
C TRP A 21 -2.38 0.53 6.44
N ALA A 22 -1.84 0.81 5.26
CA ALA A 22 -0.48 0.43 4.92
C ALA A 22 0.22 1.57 4.18
N LEU A 23 1.50 1.75 4.48
CA LEU A 23 2.43 2.54 3.70
C LEU A 23 3.54 1.62 3.20
N LEU A 24 3.65 1.49 1.88
CA LEU A 24 4.67 0.72 1.20
C LEU A 24 5.67 1.68 0.56
N PHE A 25 6.96 1.51 0.85
CA PHE A 25 7.99 2.44 0.41
C PHE A 25 9.25 1.74 -0.07
N THR A 26 9.81 2.25 -1.18
CA THR A 26 11.20 2.02 -1.59
C THR A 26 11.86 3.34 -1.97
N GLY A 27 13.05 3.58 -1.40
CA GLY A 27 13.91 4.70 -1.77
C GLY A 27 14.92 4.37 -2.88
N ALA A 28 14.88 3.16 -3.44
CA ALA A 28 15.79 2.73 -4.49
C ALA A 28 15.24 3.04 -5.89
N ASN A 29 16.12 3.33 -6.86
CA ASN A 29 15.77 3.62 -8.26
C ASN A 29 16.73 2.93 -9.24
N GLY A 30 16.36 2.90 -10.51
CA GLY A 30 17.13 2.30 -11.59
C GLY A 30 16.99 0.78 -11.69
N TRP A 31 17.14 0.26 -12.91
CA TRP A 31 16.93 -1.14 -13.27
C TRP A 31 17.49 -2.18 -12.30
N PHE A 32 18.70 -1.98 -11.77
CA PHE A 32 19.35 -2.94 -10.87
C PHE A 32 18.64 -3.08 -9.50
N ASN A 33 17.70 -2.19 -9.20
CA ASN A 33 16.82 -2.25 -8.03
C ASN A 33 15.42 -2.85 -8.35
N TYR A 34 15.28 -3.56 -9.48
CA TYR A 34 14.05 -4.22 -9.91
C TYR A 34 13.38 -5.01 -8.78
N SER A 35 14.16 -5.82 -8.05
CA SER A 35 13.64 -6.70 -7.01
C SER A 35 12.90 -5.92 -5.93
N THR A 36 13.41 -4.75 -5.51
CA THR A 36 12.79 -3.92 -4.48
C THR A 36 11.43 -3.37 -4.92
N HIS A 37 11.32 -2.92 -6.17
CA HIS A 37 10.04 -2.44 -6.74
C HIS A 37 9.05 -3.59 -6.95
N SER A 38 9.53 -4.74 -7.45
CA SER A 38 8.69 -5.94 -7.62
C SER A 38 8.17 -6.49 -6.28
N ASN A 39 9.00 -6.48 -5.24
CA ASN A 39 8.63 -6.89 -3.87
C ASN A 39 7.56 -5.96 -3.31
N LEU A 40 7.72 -4.65 -3.51
CA LEU A 40 6.76 -3.66 -3.06
C LEU A 40 5.40 -3.82 -3.77
N CYS A 41 5.41 -3.99 -5.09
CA CYS A 41 4.19 -4.24 -5.86
C CYS A 41 3.55 -5.57 -5.43
N HIS A 42 4.35 -6.61 -5.16
CA HIS A 42 3.84 -7.87 -4.63
C HIS A 42 3.17 -7.70 -3.26
N ALA A 43 3.77 -6.91 -2.35
CA ALA A 43 3.17 -6.59 -1.06
C ALA A 43 1.83 -5.85 -1.22
N TYR A 44 1.72 -4.92 -2.17
CA TYR A 44 0.44 -4.32 -2.54
C TYR A 44 -0.60 -5.38 -2.95
N GLN A 45 -0.24 -6.30 -3.84
CA GLN A 45 -1.16 -7.36 -4.28
C GLN A 45 -1.64 -8.23 -3.11
N VAL A 46 -0.78 -8.52 -2.13
CA VAL A 46 -1.15 -9.27 -0.93
C VAL A 46 -2.19 -8.49 -0.10
N LEU A 47 -1.93 -7.20 0.17
CA LEU A 47 -2.82 -6.36 0.97
C LEU A 47 -4.17 -6.10 0.28
N HIS A 48 -4.15 -5.83 -1.03
CA HIS A 48 -5.35 -5.64 -1.83
C HIS A 48 -6.23 -6.90 -1.84
N LYS A 49 -5.62 -8.09 -2.06
CA LYS A 49 -6.34 -9.37 -2.00
C LYS A 49 -6.86 -9.71 -0.61
N ALA A 50 -6.24 -9.18 0.45
CA ALA A 50 -6.71 -9.30 1.82
C ALA A 50 -7.89 -8.35 2.14
N GLY A 51 -8.34 -7.53 1.18
CA GLY A 51 -9.50 -6.65 1.32
C GLY A 51 -9.20 -5.26 1.87
N ILE A 52 -7.93 -4.85 1.94
CA ILE A 52 -7.59 -3.46 2.25
C ILE A 52 -7.85 -2.61 1.00
N PRO A 53 -8.72 -1.59 1.06
CA PRO A 53 -9.06 -0.78 -0.11
C PRO A 53 -7.85 0.09 -0.53
N ASP A 54 -7.72 0.34 -1.83
CA ASP A 54 -6.57 1.07 -2.41
C ASP A 54 -6.38 2.46 -1.79
N GLU A 55 -7.47 3.13 -1.40
CA GLU A 55 -7.44 4.43 -0.72
C GLU A 55 -6.66 4.39 0.61
N ARG A 56 -6.44 3.21 1.20
CA ARG A 56 -5.72 2.97 2.46
C ARG A 56 -4.34 2.34 2.29
N ILE A 57 -3.89 2.18 1.05
CA ILE A 57 -2.54 1.68 0.73
C ILE A 57 -1.78 2.80 0.03
N VAL A 58 -0.90 3.47 0.77
CA VAL A 58 -0.02 4.50 0.22
C VAL A 58 1.21 3.80 -0.37
N VAL A 59 1.45 3.96 -1.67
CA VAL A 59 2.64 3.41 -2.33
C VAL A 59 3.57 4.52 -2.76
N ILE A 60 4.82 4.43 -2.28
CA ILE A 60 5.88 5.40 -2.54
C ILE A 60 7.04 4.67 -3.21
N MET A 61 7.22 4.88 -4.52
CA MET A 61 8.31 4.30 -5.29
C MET A 61 8.62 5.14 -6.51
N TYR A 62 9.85 5.09 -7.02
CA TYR A 62 10.27 5.95 -8.14
C TYR A 62 9.46 5.75 -9.43
N ASN A 63 8.89 4.57 -9.63
CA ASN A 63 8.12 4.20 -10.81
C ASN A 63 8.91 4.27 -12.13
N ASP A 64 10.15 3.82 -12.09
CA ASP A 64 11.10 3.86 -13.20
C ASP A 64 11.46 2.48 -13.76
N ILE A 65 10.95 1.40 -13.16
CA ILE A 65 11.32 0.02 -13.52
C ILE A 65 10.39 -0.58 -14.58
N ALA A 66 9.08 -0.33 -14.51
CA ALA A 66 8.11 -0.99 -15.39
C ALA A 66 8.36 -0.66 -16.87
N ASP A 67 8.76 0.58 -17.15
CA ASP A 67 9.04 1.09 -18.51
C ASP A 67 10.54 1.32 -18.76
N ASP A 68 11.44 0.75 -17.91
CA ASP A 68 12.89 0.82 -18.15
C ASP A 68 13.24 0.15 -19.49
N PRO A 69 14.13 0.72 -20.32
CA PRO A 69 14.55 0.12 -21.58
C PRO A 69 15.15 -1.30 -21.46
N GLN A 70 15.66 -1.66 -20.28
CA GLN A 70 16.18 -2.99 -20.00
C GLN A 70 15.08 -4.00 -19.63
N ASN A 71 13.83 -3.55 -19.41
CA ASN A 71 12.72 -4.43 -19.11
C ASN A 71 12.27 -5.21 -20.35
N PRO A 72 12.46 -6.54 -20.42
CA PRO A 72 12.00 -7.33 -21.55
C PRO A 72 10.47 -7.43 -21.63
N PHE A 73 9.74 -7.01 -20.58
CA PHE A 73 8.29 -6.98 -20.53
C PHE A 73 7.79 -5.58 -20.13
N PRO A 74 7.77 -4.62 -21.08
CA PRO A 74 7.37 -3.24 -20.80
C PRO A 74 6.01 -3.16 -20.09
N GLY A 75 5.93 -2.29 -19.09
CA GLY A 75 4.75 -2.05 -18.28
C GLY A 75 4.41 -3.16 -17.28
N LYS A 76 5.30 -4.13 -17.04
CA LYS A 76 5.05 -5.26 -16.12
C LYS A 76 6.22 -5.50 -15.17
N LEU A 77 5.89 -5.93 -13.95
CA LEU A 77 6.86 -6.40 -12.97
C LEU A 77 6.47 -7.79 -12.47
N PHE A 78 7.47 -8.63 -12.18
CA PHE A 78 7.28 -9.99 -11.71
C PHE A 78 8.08 -10.23 -10.43
N ASN A 79 7.48 -10.93 -9.48
CA ASN A 79 8.13 -11.26 -8.21
C ASN A 79 8.29 -12.78 -7.99
N SER A 80 7.98 -13.59 -9.01
CA SER A 80 8.15 -15.04 -8.99
C SER A 80 8.27 -15.61 -10.40
N TYR A 81 8.74 -16.85 -10.51
CA TYR A 81 8.86 -17.58 -11.78
C TYR A 81 7.51 -17.89 -12.45
N ASN A 82 6.38 -17.70 -11.76
CA ASN A 82 5.05 -17.86 -12.35
C ASN A 82 4.68 -16.70 -13.30
N HIS A 83 5.50 -15.65 -13.35
CA HIS A 83 5.31 -14.47 -14.21
C HIS A 83 3.91 -13.84 -14.08
N THR A 84 3.36 -13.86 -12.86
CA THR A 84 2.18 -13.06 -12.53
C THR A 84 2.60 -11.60 -12.40
N ASP A 85 2.02 -10.73 -13.22
CA ASP A 85 2.26 -9.30 -13.16
C ASP A 85 1.77 -8.73 -11.82
N VAL A 86 2.71 -8.21 -11.02
CA VAL A 86 2.43 -7.60 -9.71
C VAL A 86 2.28 -6.09 -9.80
N TYR A 87 2.70 -5.46 -10.90
CA TYR A 87 2.64 -4.01 -11.07
C TYR A 87 1.21 -3.53 -11.36
N LYS A 88 0.46 -4.30 -12.17
CA LYS A 88 -0.92 -3.98 -12.54
C LYS A 88 -1.79 -3.62 -11.33
N GLY A 89 -2.40 -2.43 -11.38
CA GLY A 89 -3.34 -1.94 -10.38
C GLY A 89 -2.68 -1.30 -9.15
N THR A 90 -1.35 -1.36 -9.01
CA THR A 90 -0.65 -0.74 -7.86
C THR A 90 -0.89 0.78 -7.85
N PRO A 91 -1.43 1.37 -6.76
CA PRO A 91 -1.78 2.78 -6.70
C PRO A 91 -0.54 3.63 -6.45
N LEU A 92 0.08 4.11 -7.51
CA LEU A 92 1.31 4.91 -7.49
C LEU A 92 1.09 6.29 -6.83
N THR A 93 1.14 6.34 -5.51
CA THR A 93 0.72 7.53 -4.75
C THR A 93 1.72 8.68 -4.85
N TYR A 94 3.01 8.39 -4.61
CA TYR A 94 4.11 9.36 -4.73
C TYR A 94 5.24 8.71 -5.53
N THR A 95 5.68 9.39 -6.59
CA THR A 95 6.65 8.84 -7.55
C THR A 95 7.74 9.81 -7.96
N GLY A 96 8.79 9.31 -8.61
CA GLY A 96 9.89 10.13 -9.11
C GLY A 96 10.47 11.07 -8.06
N LYS A 97 10.34 12.38 -8.29
CA LYS A 97 10.87 13.43 -7.41
C LYS A 97 10.15 13.54 -6.06
N GLU A 98 8.96 12.95 -5.92
CA GLU A 98 8.19 12.96 -4.67
C GLU A 98 8.63 11.87 -3.69
N VAL A 99 9.53 10.96 -4.12
CA VAL A 99 10.13 9.93 -3.26
C VAL A 99 11.20 10.59 -2.37
N MET A 100 10.73 11.23 -1.31
CA MET A 100 11.54 12.00 -0.35
C MET A 100 11.28 11.52 1.07
N THR A 101 12.31 11.47 1.92
CA THR A 101 12.17 11.07 3.33
C THR A 101 11.12 11.90 4.08
N ASP A 102 11.05 13.21 3.80
CA ASP A 102 10.07 14.11 4.43
C ASP A 102 8.63 13.78 4.02
N VAL A 103 8.41 13.39 2.76
CA VAL A 103 7.09 12.95 2.28
C VAL A 103 6.70 11.65 2.94
N VAL A 104 7.62 10.69 3.06
CA VAL A 104 7.38 9.42 3.78
C VAL A 104 6.99 9.70 5.23
N LEU A 105 7.74 10.55 5.93
CA LEU A 105 7.48 10.88 7.33
C LEU A 105 6.15 11.62 7.51
N ALA A 106 5.84 12.59 6.65
CA ALA A 106 4.58 13.32 6.71
C ALA A 106 3.38 12.40 6.38
N ALA A 107 3.52 11.51 5.39
CA ALA A 107 2.52 10.52 5.04
C ALA A 107 2.26 9.53 6.20
N LEU A 108 3.32 9.04 6.86
CA LEU A 108 3.22 8.18 8.04
C LEU A 108 2.48 8.86 9.20
N LYS A 109 2.63 10.18 9.35
CA LYS A 109 1.97 10.98 10.39
C LYS A 109 0.52 11.34 10.07
N GLY A 110 0.04 11.10 8.85
CA GLY A 110 -1.27 11.60 8.42
C GLY A 110 -1.28 13.09 8.03
N ASP A 111 -0.13 13.75 7.92
CA ASP A 111 -0.03 15.21 7.73
C ASP A 111 -0.15 15.61 6.25
N LYS A 112 -1.40 15.78 5.80
CA LYS A 112 -1.73 16.13 4.41
C LYS A 112 -1.20 17.49 3.99
N GLU A 113 -1.21 18.47 4.89
CA GLU A 113 -0.76 19.83 4.58
C GLU A 113 0.76 19.87 4.41
N ALA A 114 1.51 19.14 5.26
CA ALA A 114 2.95 18.99 5.07
C ALA A 114 3.27 18.29 3.76
N VAL A 115 2.58 17.19 3.42
CA VAL A 115 2.78 16.51 2.13
C VAL A 115 2.49 17.45 0.97
N LYS A 116 1.34 18.13 0.97
CA LYS A 116 0.94 19.08 -0.08
C LYS A 116 1.99 20.18 -0.29
N LYS A 117 2.54 20.73 0.79
CA LYS A 117 3.61 21.72 0.73
C LYS A 117 4.90 21.15 0.12
N LEU A 118 5.25 19.91 0.45
CA LEU A 118 6.47 19.25 -0.04
C LEU A 118 6.39 18.90 -1.53
N ILE A 119 5.25 18.40 -2.00
CA ILE A 119 5.09 17.93 -3.39
C ILE A 119 4.50 19.00 -4.33
N GLY A 120 3.92 20.08 -3.80
CA GLY A 120 3.34 21.17 -4.59
C GLY A 120 2.01 20.83 -5.27
N ARG A 121 1.34 19.74 -4.87
CA ARG A 121 0.01 19.32 -5.34
C ARG A 121 -0.81 18.75 -4.18
N GLU A 122 -2.11 18.56 -4.38
CA GLU A 122 -2.97 17.93 -3.38
C GLU A 122 -2.44 16.56 -2.95
N ALA A 123 -2.38 16.34 -1.63
CA ALA A 123 -1.91 15.10 -1.04
C ALA A 123 -2.98 14.01 -1.21
N THR A 124 -2.60 12.93 -1.89
CA THR A 124 -3.41 11.72 -2.01
C THR A 124 -3.06 10.76 -0.89
N MET A 125 -3.67 10.96 0.26
CA MET A 125 -3.61 10.03 1.37
C MET A 125 -4.97 10.10 2.07
N ALA A 126 -5.60 8.96 2.32
CA ALA A 126 -6.77 8.97 3.16
C ALA A 126 -6.31 9.18 4.62
N ASP A 127 -7.11 9.91 5.40
CA ASP A 127 -6.77 10.27 6.78
C ASP A 127 -6.98 9.00 7.63
N PRO A 128 -5.92 8.45 8.28
CA PRO A 128 -6.10 7.30 9.15
C PRO A 128 -7.06 7.58 10.31
N GLY A 129 -7.33 8.86 10.61
CA GLY A 129 -8.12 9.28 11.74
C GLY A 129 -7.36 8.89 13.00
N VAL A 130 -6.58 9.80 13.55
CA VAL A 130 -6.04 9.57 14.89
C VAL A 130 -7.26 9.49 15.82
N SER A 131 -7.56 8.30 16.33
CA SER A 131 -8.56 8.07 17.37
C SER A 131 -8.21 8.87 18.62
#